data_AF-A0A3T0LZB9-F1
#
_entry.id   AF-A0A3T0LZB9-F1
#
_cell.length_a   1.000
_cell.length_b   1.000
_cell.length_c   1.000
_cell.angle_alpha   90.00
_cell.angle_beta   90.00
_cell.angle_gamma   90.00
#
_symmetry.space_group_name_H-M   'P 1'
#
loop_
_entity.id
_entity.type
_entity.pdbx_description
1 polymer ?
#
loop_
_entity_poly.entity_id
_entity_poly.type
_entity_poly.pdbx_seq_one_letter_code
_entity_poly.pdbx_strand_id
1 'polypeptide(L)'
;MINLNNISINKYNFNDKISKKNNSNSQDSEVYDFKPTSTGDKHILDQINSETDPIEKQEDLVLYAHLKKAGVNFKSSSSWKQEKSYIGSFPPTSAPGCVRQAFRKALLDVPENERAHIALSLSCEYDMYSSQNKTGNSNSVSFYNDFIKYMSQCNNSNRGLLGEDVYKYTKKSLNDFSLNLQKSTTSR
;
A
#
# COMPACT_ATOMS: atom_id res chain seq x y z
N MET A 1 -30.08 -14.60 -4.09
CA MET A 1 -30.22 -13.16 -3.83
C MET A 1 -29.78 -12.90 -2.39
N ILE A 2 -28.63 -12.25 -2.19
CA ILE A 2 -28.16 -11.89 -0.85
C ILE A 2 -28.78 -10.55 -0.47
N ASN A 3 -29.51 -10.53 0.64
CA ASN A 3 -30.17 -9.34 1.18
C ASN A 3 -29.14 -8.48 1.93
N LEU A 4 -28.85 -7.28 1.40
CA LEU A 4 -27.82 -6.36 1.89
C LEU A 4 -28.35 -5.35 2.93
N ASN A 5 -29.60 -5.46 3.39
CA ASN A 5 -30.25 -4.44 4.21
C ASN A 5 -29.76 -4.35 5.68
N ASN A 6 -28.77 -5.16 6.09
CA ASN A 6 -28.30 -5.20 7.49
C ASN A 6 -26.81 -4.85 7.68
N ILE A 7 -26.13 -4.27 6.68
CA ILE A 7 -24.79 -3.71 6.92
C ILE A 7 -24.96 -2.33 7.53
N SER A 8 -24.98 -2.28 8.86
CA SER A 8 -24.87 -1.03 9.61
C SER A 8 -23.45 -0.47 9.41
N ILE A 9 -23.30 0.40 8.41
CA ILE A 9 -22.08 1.19 8.21
C ILE A 9 -22.03 2.18 9.37
N ASN A 10 -21.35 1.80 10.45
CA ASN A 10 -21.01 2.73 11.50
C ASN A 10 -20.21 3.86 10.86
N LYS A 11 -20.82 5.04 10.76
CA LYS A 11 -20.15 6.31 10.50
C LYS A 11 -19.06 6.45 11.57
N TYR A 12 -17.83 6.10 11.22
CA TYR A 12 -16.69 6.29 12.10
C TYR A 12 -16.51 7.78 12.34
N ASN A 13 -16.76 8.18 13.59
CA ASN A 13 -16.67 9.53 14.07
C ASN A 13 -15.18 9.87 14.20
N PHE A 14 -14.66 10.70 13.28
CA PHE A 14 -13.28 11.18 13.23
C PHE A 14 -13.01 12.21 14.34
N ASN A 15 -12.92 11.76 15.60
CA ASN A 15 -12.47 12.61 16.69
C ASN A 15 -11.65 11.80 17.69
N ASP A 16 -10.41 11.50 17.33
CA ASP A 16 -9.34 11.32 18.31
C ASP A 16 -8.21 12.32 18.00
N LYS A 17 -7.74 12.97 19.07
CA LYS A 17 -6.91 14.18 19.04
C LYS A 17 -5.58 13.94 18.30
N ILE A 18 -5.53 14.38 17.05
CA ILE A 18 -4.29 14.69 16.33
C ILE A 18 -3.69 15.92 17.00
N SER A 19 -2.51 15.79 17.63
CA SER A 19 -1.75 16.97 18.05
C SER A 19 -1.27 17.70 16.80
N LYS A 20 -2.04 18.69 16.33
CA LYS A 20 -1.62 19.62 15.29
C LYS A 20 -0.42 20.42 15.81
N LYS A 21 0.76 20.21 15.23
CA LYS A 21 1.84 21.19 15.23
C LYS A 21 1.93 21.79 13.82
N ASN A 22 1.30 22.95 13.69
CA ASN A 22 1.34 24.02 12.68
C ASN A 22 1.98 23.78 11.29
N ASN A 23 1.17 24.13 10.29
CA ASN A 23 1.46 24.44 8.88
C ASN A 23 2.92 24.68 8.47
N SER A 24 3.43 23.75 7.67
CA SER A 24 4.34 23.98 6.55
C SER A 24 4.11 22.85 5.54
N ASN A 25 4.14 23.15 4.23
CA ASN A 25 3.96 22.19 3.13
C ASN A 25 4.97 21.02 3.17
N SER A 26 4.73 20.04 4.02
CA SER A 26 5.53 18.84 4.18
C SER A 26 4.60 17.70 4.54
N GLN A 27 4.19 16.94 3.53
CA GLN A 27 3.59 15.61 3.72
C GLN A 27 4.65 14.54 4.10
N ASP A 28 5.80 14.97 4.62
CA ASP A 28 6.84 14.09 5.12
C ASP A 28 6.80 14.04 6.66
N SER A 29 6.75 12.80 7.17
CA SER A 29 6.70 12.33 8.56
C SER A 29 5.34 12.38 9.27
N GLU A 30 4.42 11.48 8.90
CA GLU A 30 3.54 10.90 9.93
C GLU A 30 4.43 10.12 10.89
N VAL A 31 4.77 10.73 12.04
CA VAL A 31 5.48 10.06 13.12
C VAL A 31 4.46 9.19 13.86
N TYR A 32 4.49 7.90 13.58
CA TYR A 32 3.62 6.93 14.23
C TYR A 32 4.18 6.54 15.60
N ASP A 33 3.74 7.25 16.64
CA ASP A 33 4.04 6.90 18.04
C ASP A 33 3.02 5.88 18.58
N PHE A 34 3.25 4.60 18.27
CA PHE A 34 2.44 3.50 18.80
C PHE A 34 3.01 2.96 20.09
N LYS A 35 2.20 2.99 21.16
CA LYS A 35 2.50 2.23 22.38
C LYS A 35 2.09 0.77 22.19
N PRO A 36 3.00 -0.21 22.37
CA PRO A 36 2.66 -1.62 22.21
C PRO A 36 1.59 -2.03 23.23
N THR A 37 0.56 -2.75 22.76
CA THR A 37 -0.56 -3.22 23.60
C THR A 37 -0.44 -4.70 23.99
N SER A 38 0.58 -5.40 23.49
CA SER A 38 0.83 -6.82 23.72
C SER A 38 2.32 -7.15 23.56
N THR A 39 2.72 -8.35 24.01
CA THR A 39 4.08 -8.87 23.79
C THR A 39 4.40 -9.02 22.31
N GLY A 40 3.45 -9.47 21.49
CA GLY A 40 3.67 -9.56 20.05
C GLY A 40 3.67 -8.19 19.34
N ASP A 41 2.92 -7.19 19.82
CA ASP A 41 3.09 -5.80 19.34
C ASP A 41 4.52 -5.30 19.58
N LYS A 42 5.04 -5.52 20.80
CA LYS A 42 6.42 -5.14 21.14
C LYS A 42 7.41 -5.85 20.23
N HIS A 43 7.26 -7.16 20.04
CA HIS A 43 8.14 -7.94 19.19
C HIS A 43 8.15 -7.47 17.74
N ILE A 44 6.98 -7.16 17.17
CA ILE A 44 6.88 -6.62 15.81
C ILE A 44 7.56 -5.25 15.71
N LEU A 45 7.27 -4.34 16.64
CA LEU A 45 7.87 -3.00 16.64
C LEU A 45 9.39 -3.06 16.81
N ASP A 46 9.92 -3.96 17.63
CA ASP A 46 11.36 -4.19 17.77
C ASP A 46 11.98 -4.64 16.44
N GLN A 47 11.33 -5.57 15.71
CA GLN A 47 11.78 -5.99 14.38
C GLN A 47 11.78 -4.84 13.36
N ILE A 48 10.69 -4.08 13.27
CA ILE A 48 10.59 -2.92 12.37
C ILE A 48 11.65 -1.88 12.72
N ASN A 49 11.86 -1.63 14.02
CA ASN A 49 12.83 -0.63 14.46
C ASN A 49 14.28 -1.01 14.22
N SER A 50 14.57 -2.31 14.09
CA SER A 50 15.88 -2.86 13.75
C SER A 50 16.25 -2.78 12.27
N GLU A 51 15.28 -2.46 11.39
CA GLU A 51 15.52 -2.25 9.96
C GLU A 51 16.44 -1.04 9.73
N THR A 52 17.45 -1.24 8.88
CA THR A 52 18.50 -0.24 8.60
C THR A 52 18.20 0.60 7.36
N ASP A 53 17.41 0.08 6.40
CA ASP A 53 16.89 0.91 5.31
C ASP A 53 15.74 1.80 5.84
N PRO A 54 15.91 3.14 5.86
CA PRO A 54 14.91 4.03 6.43
C PRO A 54 13.57 3.99 5.67
N ILE A 55 13.59 3.68 4.37
CA ILE A 55 12.37 3.57 3.56
C ILE A 55 11.64 2.26 3.90
N GLU A 56 12.36 1.14 4.01
CA GLU A 56 11.77 -0.14 4.43
C GLU A 56 11.12 -0.01 5.80
N LYS A 57 11.85 0.57 6.76
CA LYS A 57 11.36 0.86 8.11
C LYS A 57 10.10 1.71 8.09
N GLN A 58 10.12 2.82 7.34
CA GLN A 58 8.97 3.73 7.28
C GLN A 58 7.72 3.06 6.69
N GLU A 59 7.85 2.33 5.58
CA GLU A 59 6.69 1.68 4.97
C GLU A 59 6.17 0.50 5.82
N ASP A 60 7.03 -0.16 6.59
CA ASP A 60 6.61 -1.17 7.56
C ASP A 60 5.89 -0.55 8.77
N LEU A 61 6.33 0.61 9.26
CA LEU A 61 5.60 1.37 10.30
C LEU A 61 4.22 1.82 9.82
N VAL A 62 4.12 2.30 8.57
CA VAL A 62 2.84 2.68 7.94
C VAL A 62 1.90 1.47 7.89
N LEU A 63 2.40 0.33 7.42
CA LEU A 63 1.59 -0.90 7.35
C LEU A 63 1.13 -1.35 8.74
N TYR A 64 2.04 -1.38 9.71
CA TYR A 64 1.70 -1.70 11.11
C TYR A 64 0.58 -0.77 11.63
N ALA A 65 0.72 0.54 11.43
CA ALA A 65 -0.26 1.54 11.84
C ALA A 65 -1.65 1.28 11.23
N HIS A 66 -1.70 1.00 9.94
CA HIS A 66 -2.95 0.69 9.24
C HIS A 66 -3.60 -0.59 9.77
N LEU A 67 -2.83 -1.64 10.03
CA LEU A 67 -3.35 -2.90 10.58
C LEU A 67 -3.90 -2.69 11.99
N LYS A 68 -3.20 -1.94 12.85
CA LYS A 68 -3.69 -1.58 14.18
C LYS A 68 -4.99 -0.78 14.11
N LYS A 69 -5.07 0.20 13.21
CA LYS A 69 -6.29 0.99 12.98
C LYS A 69 -7.46 0.13 12.49
N ALA A 70 -7.18 -0.90 11.69
CA ALA A 70 -8.16 -1.89 11.24
C ALA A 70 -8.57 -2.90 12.34
N GLY A 71 -7.98 -2.83 13.54
CA GLY A 71 -8.29 -3.71 14.66
C GLY A 71 -7.50 -5.03 14.68
N VAL A 72 -6.45 -5.15 13.87
CA VAL A 72 -5.59 -6.34 13.88
C VAL A 72 -4.86 -6.44 15.21
N ASN A 73 -4.86 -7.65 15.76
CA ASN A 73 -4.28 -7.94 17.06
C ASN A 73 -3.11 -8.92 16.95
N PHE A 74 -1.93 -8.45 17.33
CA PHE A 74 -0.67 -9.19 17.23
C PHE A 74 -0.31 -9.95 18.52
N LYS A 75 -1.27 -10.28 19.38
CA LYS A 75 -1.04 -10.88 20.71
C LYS A 75 -0.01 -12.03 20.74
N SER A 76 -0.05 -12.90 19.73
CA SER A 76 0.79 -14.10 19.64
C SER A 76 1.72 -14.10 18.42
N SER A 77 1.99 -12.93 17.85
CA SER A 77 2.77 -12.81 16.62
C SER A 77 4.24 -13.17 16.84
N SER A 78 4.70 -14.16 16.09
CA SER A 78 6.05 -14.72 16.14
C SER A 78 7.04 -13.99 15.24
N SER A 79 6.61 -13.30 14.18
CA SER A 79 7.48 -12.42 13.38
C SER A 79 6.70 -11.48 12.50
N TRP A 80 7.27 -10.30 12.24
CA TRP A 80 6.67 -9.33 11.34
C TRP A 80 6.59 -9.84 9.90
N LYS A 81 7.62 -10.57 9.45
CA LYS A 81 7.63 -11.21 8.13
C LYS A 81 6.45 -12.16 7.93
N GLN A 82 6.10 -12.96 8.95
CA GLN A 82 4.97 -13.87 8.88
C GLN A 82 3.64 -13.10 8.83
N GLU A 83 3.46 -12.07 9.66
CA GLU A 83 2.27 -11.22 9.61
C GLU A 83 2.08 -10.58 8.23
N LYS A 84 3.17 -10.07 7.63
CA LYS A 84 3.16 -9.53 6.27
C LYS A 84 2.71 -10.56 5.22
N SER A 85 3.05 -11.84 5.38
CA SER A 85 2.72 -12.91 4.42
C SER A 85 1.23 -13.24 4.35
N TYR A 86 0.44 -12.87 5.37
CA TYR A 86 -1.01 -13.10 5.39
C TYR A 86 -1.81 -11.99 4.70
N ILE A 87 -1.14 -10.96 4.21
CA ILE A 87 -1.78 -9.76 3.66
C ILE A 87 -1.71 -9.80 2.14
N GLY A 88 -2.86 -10.02 1.50
CA GLY A 88 -3.03 -9.78 0.06
C GLY A 88 -3.10 -8.27 -0.20
N SER A 89 -2.12 -7.74 -0.94
CA SER A 89 -2.06 -6.32 -1.28
C SER A 89 -1.20 -6.08 -2.51
N PHE A 90 -1.36 -4.90 -3.11
CA PHE A 90 -0.48 -4.40 -4.15
C PHE A 90 0.19 -3.08 -3.74
N PRO A 91 1.50 -2.91 -3.99
CA PRO A 91 2.48 -3.99 -4.15
C PRO A 91 2.42 -4.97 -2.96
N PRO A 92 2.92 -6.21 -3.13
CA PRO A 92 3.02 -7.12 -2.00
C PRO A 92 3.77 -6.48 -0.83
N THR A 93 3.43 -6.88 0.39
CA THR A 93 4.09 -6.40 1.63
C THR A 93 5.58 -6.75 1.70
N SER A 94 6.04 -7.69 0.88
CA SER A 94 7.44 -8.07 0.70
C SER A 94 8.15 -7.29 -0.40
N ALA A 95 7.45 -6.46 -1.18
CA ALA A 95 8.06 -5.63 -2.20
C ALA A 95 9.04 -4.62 -1.57
N PRO A 96 10.07 -4.18 -2.30
CA PRO A 96 11.01 -3.18 -1.81
C PRO A 96 10.28 -1.94 -1.29
N GLY A 97 10.75 -1.37 -0.19
CA GLY A 97 10.17 -0.20 0.47
C GLY A 97 10.00 0.98 -0.50
N CYS A 98 10.96 1.18 -1.41
CA CYS A 98 10.85 2.22 -2.44
C CYS A 98 9.68 2.00 -3.41
N VAL A 99 9.34 0.74 -3.72
CA VAL A 99 8.21 0.36 -4.56
C VAL A 99 6.90 0.59 -3.81
N ARG A 100 6.81 0.11 -2.56
CA ARG A 100 5.64 0.31 -1.69
C ARG A 100 5.36 1.80 -1.48
N GLN A 101 6.40 2.58 -1.17
CA GLN A 101 6.31 4.02 -1.02
C GLN A 101 5.84 4.72 -2.30
N ALA A 102 6.44 4.38 -3.45
CA ALA A 102 6.10 5.02 -4.72
C ALA A 102 4.63 4.80 -5.09
N PHE A 103 4.12 3.57 -4.88
CA PHE A 103 2.71 3.28 -5.10
C PHE A 103 1.79 3.96 -4.09
N ARG A 104 2.13 3.94 -2.80
CA ARG A 104 1.37 4.65 -1.76
C ARG A 104 1.22 6.14 -2.10
N LYS A 105 2.31 6.79 -2.51
CA LYS A 105 2.30 8.20 -2.95
C LYS A 105 1.40 8.41 -4.17
N ALA A 106 1.44 7.50 -5.15
CA ALA A 106 0.59 7.58 -6.34
C ALA A 106 -0.92 7.44 -6.02
N LEU A 107 -1.26 6.56 -5.07
CA LEU A 107 -2.65 6.38 -4.62
C LEU A 107 -3.22 7.61 -3.89
N LEU A 108 -2.38 8.43 -3.25
CA LEU A 108 -2.86 9.63 -2.55
C LEU A 108 -3.50 10.64 -3.50
N ASP A 109 -3.10 10.65 -4.78
CA ASP A 109 -3.67 11.55 -5.79
C ASP A 109 -4.94 11.00 -6.46
N VAL A 110 -5.39 9.81 -6.06
CA VAL A 110 -6.65 9.20 -6.48
C VAL A 110 -7.75 9.55 -5.45
N PRO A 111 -9.00 9.83 -5.87
CA PRO A 111 -10.11 10.05 -4.95
C PRO A 111 -10.27 8.89 -3.96
N GLU A 112 -10.52 9.20 -2.69
CA GLU A 112 -10.53 8.19 -1.61
C GLU A 112 -11.50 7.03 -1.87
N ASN A 113 -12.67 7.31 -2.46
CA ASN A 113 -13.68 6.31 -2.81
C ASN A 113 -13.24 5.36 -3.93
N GLU A 114 -12.21 5.69 -4.71
CA GLU A 114 -11.70 4.87 -5.81
C GLU A 114 -10.45 4.07 -5.44
N ARG A 115 -9.71 4.50 -4.40
CA ARG A 115 -8.40 3.91 -4.04
C ARG A 115 -8.47 2.41 -3.79
N ALA A 116 -9.49 1.97 -3.04
CA ALA A 116 -9.64 0.56 -2.70
C ALA A 116 -9.90 -0.31 -3.94
N HIS A 117 -10.72 0.16 -4.87
CA HIS A 117 -10.98 -0.55 -6.13
C HIS A 117 -9.73 -0.66 -6.99
N ILE A 118 -9.00 0.46 -7.16
CA ILE A 118 -7.74 0.46 -7.94
C ILE A 118 -6.69 -0.45 -7.31
N ALA A 119 -6.51 -0.38 -5.99
CA ALA A 119 -5.55 -1.23 -5.29
C ALA A 119 -5.91 -2.72 -5.41
N LEU A 120 -7.19 -3.07 -5.29
CA LEU A 120 -7.66 -4.44 -5.46
C LEU A 120 -7.45 -4.93 -6.90
N SER A 121 -7.86 -4.14 -7.91
CA SER A 121 -7.66 -4.48 -9.32
C SER A 121 -6.19 -4.70 -9.64
N LEU A 122 -5.30 -3.82 -9.18
CA LEU A 122 -3.86 -3.98 -9.38
C LEU A 122 -3.31 -5.21 -8.64
N SER A 123 -3.85 -5.58 -7.48
CA SER A 123 -3.46 -6.81 -6.78
C SER A 123 -3.79 -8.05 -7.60
N CYS A 124 -5.01 -8.15 -8.13
CA CYS A 124 -5.40 -9.29 -8.97
C CYS A 124 -4.55 -9.39 -10.23
N GLU A 125 -4.33 -8.26 -10.91
CA GLU A 125 -3.52 -8.22 -12.13
C GLU A 125 -2.04 -8.50 -11.86
N TYR A 126 -1.52 -8.06 -10.71
CA TYR A 126 -0.16 -8.37 -10.29
C TYR A 126 0.02 -9.87 -10.06
N ASP A 127 -0.94 -10.54 -9.42
CA ASP A 127 -0.89 -11.99 -9.21
C ASP A 127 -0.90 -12.73 -10.55
N MET A 128 -1.75 -12.30 -11.49
CA MET A 128 -1.78 -12.84 -12.85
C MET A 128 -0.44 -12.63 -13.58
N TYR A 129 0.06 -11.39 -13.61
CA TYR A 129 1.33 -11.04 -14.24
C TYR A 129 2.49 -11.83 -13.63
N SER A 130 2.58 -11.89 -12.31
CA SER A 130 3.65 -12.60 -11.59
C SER A 130 3.60 -14.10 -11.84
N SER A 131 2.40 -14.69 -11.94
CA SER A 131 2.23 -16.11 -12.28
C SER A 131 2.71 -16.46 -13.68
N GLN A 132 2.66 -15.51 -14.62
CA GLN A 132 3.15 -15.67 -15.99
C GLN A 132 4.65 -15.38 -16.12
N ASN A 133 5.19 -14.55 -15.22
CA ASN A 133 6.58 -14.10 -15.22
C ASN A 133 7.37 -14.68 -14.03
N LYS A 134 7.24 -15.99 -13.77
CA LYS A 134 7.81 -16.66 -12.59
C LYS A 134 9.34 -16.54 -12.43
N THR A 135 10.05 -16.27 -13.52
CA THR A 135 11.51 -16.05 -13.51
C THR A 135 11.90 -14.62 -13.18
N GLY A 136 10.94 -13.69 -13.13
CA GLY A 136 11.17 -12.30 -12.77
C GLY A 136 11.47 -12.15 -11.27
N ASN A 137 12.37 -11.22 -10.95
CA ASN A 137 12.68 -10.90 -9.57
C ASN A 137 11.67 -9.89 -9.01
N SER A 138 10.66 -10.35 -8.28
CA SER A 138 9.65 -9.48 -7.64
C SER A 138 10.21 -8.55 -6.54
N ASN A 139 11.50 -8.67 -6.21
CA ASN A 139 12.22 -7.74 -5.35
C ASN A 139 13.01 -6.68 -6.14
N SER A 140 12.92 -6.64 -7.47
CA SER A 140 13.59 -5.62 -8.29
C SER A 140 12.64 -4.51 -8.74
N VAL A 141 13.15 -3.27 -8.77
CA VAL A 141 12.42 -2.13 -9.33
C VAL A 141 12.06 -2.35 -10.81
N SER A 142 12.92 -3.04 -11.57
CA SER A 142 12.67 -3.36 -12.98
C SER A 142 11.41 -4.21 -13.17
N PHE A 143 11.14 -5.17 -12.29
CA PHE A 143 9.94 -6.00 -12.36
C PHE A 143 8.66 -5.15 -12.26
N TYR A 144 8.63 -4.18 -11.35
CA TYR A 144 7.50 -3.26 -11.23
C TYR A 144 7.40 -2.28 -12.40
N ASN A 145 8.52 -1.83 -12.97
CA ASN A 145 8.48 -1.03 -14.20
C ASN A 145 7.85 -1.80 -15.36
N ASP A 146 8.16 -3.08 -15.50
CA ASP A 146 7.58 -3.91 -16.55
C ASP A 146 6.10 -4.24 -16.28
N PHE A 147 5.73 -4.48 -15.02
CA PHE A 147 4.33 -4.58 -14.60
C PHE A 147 3.54 -3.30 -14.91
N ILE A 148 4.07 -2.11 -14.62
CA ILE A 148 3.40 -0.83 -14.92
C ILE A 148 3.16 -0.67 -16.43
N LYS A 149 4.14 -1.05 -17.27
CA LYS A 149 3.97 -1.03 -18.73
C LYS A 149 2.87 -2.00 -19.17
N TYR A 150 2.90 -3.23 -18.66
CA TYR A 150 1.85 -4.23 -18.90
C TYR A 150 0.47 -3.68 -18.54
N MET A 151 0.31 -3.16 -17.32
CA MET A 151 -0.96 -2.60 -16.86
C MET A 151 -1.42 -1.39 -17.67
N SER A 152 -0.49 -0.54 -18.11
CA SER A 152 -0.81 0.60 -18.96
C SER A 152 -1.35 0.16 -20.32
N GLN A 153 -0.82 -0.94 -20.87
CA GLN A 153 -1.32 -1.54 -22.10
C GLN A 153 -2.72 -2.12 -21.87
N CYS A 154 -2.92 -2.93 -20.83
CA CYS A 154 -4.21 -3.49 -20.46
C CYS A 154 -5.28 -2.41 -20.27
N ASN A 155 -4.96 -1.35 -19.52
CA ASN A 155 -5.89 -0.25 -19.25
C ASN A 155 -6.29 0.50 -20.53
N ASN A 156 -5.35 0.71 -21.47
CA ASN A 156 -5.66 1.34 -22.75
C ASN A 156 -6.51 0.43 -23.65
N SER A 157 -6.19 -0.87 -23.73
CA SER A 157 -6.94 -1.84 -24.52
C SER A 157 -8.37 -2.03 -24.02
N ASN A 158 -8.58 -1.95 -22.71
CA ASN A 158 -9.87 -2.18 -22.06
C ASN A 158 -10.66 -0.89 -21.77
N ARG A 159 -10.24 0.27 -22.29
CA ARG A 159 -10.88 1.56 -22.02
C ARG A 159 -12.41 1.53 -22.22
N GLY A 160 -12.88 0.85 -23.26
CA GLY A 160 -14.31 0.74 -23.56
C GLY A 160 -15.11 -0.11 -22.56
N LEU A 161 -14.44 -0.94 -21.76
CA LEU A 161 -15.06 -1.86 -20.79
C LEU A 161 -14.98 -1.33 -19.35
N LEU A 162 -13.93 -0.59 -19.00
CA LEU A 162 -13.65 -0.17 -17.62
C LEU A 162 -14.54 0.97 -17.12
N GLY A 163 -15.22 1.69 -18.03
CA GLY A 163 -15.84 2.97 -17.71
C GLY A 163 -14.81 4.10 -17.60
N GLU A 164 -15.26 5.34 -17.79
CA GLU A 164 -14.36 6.48 -17.96
C GLU A 164 -13.53 6.79 -16.70
N ASP A 165 -14.15 6.73 -15.53
CA ASP A 165 -13.49 7.05 -14.25
C ASP A 165 -12.42 6.03 -13.88
N VAL A 166 -12.74 4.73 -13.93
CA VAL A 166 -11.78 3.66 -13.63
C VAL A 166 -10.59 3.71 -14.58
N TYR A 167 -10.84 3.92 -15.88
CA TYR A 167 -9.78 4.11 -16.86
C TYR A 167 -8.87 5.28 -16.49
N LYS A 168 -9.47 6.45 -16.21
CA LYS A 168 -8.76 7.70 -15.93
C LYS A 168 -7.92 7.60 -14.66
N TYR A 169 -8.51 7.13 -13.55
CA TYR A 169 -7.82 7.06 -12.27
C TYR A 169 -6.77 5.95 -12.24
N THR A 170 -7.03 4.79 -12.88
CA THR A 170 -6.01 3.75 -13.02
C THR A 170 -4.83 4.26 -13.85
N LYS A 171 -5.10 4.93 -14.98
CA LYS A 171 -4.04 5.53 -15.81
C LYS A 171 -3.21 6.55 -15.04
N LYS A 172 -3.88 7.45 -14.31
CA LYS A 172 -3.21 8.44 -13.47
C LYS A 172 -2.32 7.75 -12.43
N SER A 173 -2.88 6.81 -11.66
CA SER A 173 -2.15 6.08 -10.63
C SER A 173 -0.93 5.34 -11.18
N LEU A 174 -1.02 4.73 -12.36
CA LEU A 174 0.11 4.04 -12.99
C LEU A 174 1.21 5.02 -13.44
N ASN A 175 0.83 6.17 -14.01
CA ASN A 175 1.77 7.22 -14.40
C ASN A 175 2.51 7.79 -13.19
N ASP A 176 1.77 8.12 -12.12
CA ASP A 176 2.36 8.67 -10.91
C ASP A 176 3.22 7.64 -10.18
N PHE A 177 2.82 6.37 -10.20
CA PHE A 177 3.62 5.28 -9.64
C PHE A 177 4.95 5.17 -10.39
N SER A 178 4.94 5.18 -11.72
CA SER A 178 6.16 5.18 -12.54
C SER A 178 7.07 6.37 -12.22
N LEU A 179 6.49 7.58 -12.16
CA LEU A 179 7.22 8.81 -11.85
C LEU A 179 7.86 8.76 -10.45
N ASN A 180 7.11 8.33 -9.45
CA ASN A 180 7.58 8.23 -8.07
C ASN A 180 8.67 7.17 -7.94
N LEU A 181 8.55 6.05 -8.66
CA LEU A 181 9.53 4.98 -8.64
C LEU A 181 10.87 5.43 -9.24
N GLN A 182 10.85 6.21 -10.33
CA GLN A 182 12.04 6.81 -10.92
C GLN A 182 12.75 7.74 -9.93
N LYS A 183 12.01 8.63 -9.25
CA LYS A 183 12.57 9.56 -8.23
C LYS A 183 13.26 8.81 -7.08
N SER A 184 12.65 7.72 -6.62
CA SER A 184 13.19 6.91 -5.52
C SER A 184 14.48 6.17 -5.90
N THR A 185 14.73 5.93 -7.19
CA THR A 185 15.96 5.29 -7.68
C THR A 185 17.09 6.24 -8.02
N THR A 186 16.80 7.50 -8.34
CA THR A 186 17.82 8.53 -8.67
C THR A 186 18.34 9.30 -7.46
N SER A 187 17.69 9.14 -6.30
CA SER A 187 18.06 9.83 -5.04
C SER A 187 18.95 8.98 -4.11
N ARG A 188 19.46 7.84 -4.58
CA ARG A 188 20.44 6.96 -3.91
C ARG A 188 21.79 7.11 -4.57
#